data_AF-A0A7V8VNF2-F1
#
_entry.id   AF-A0A7V8VNF2-F1
#
_cell.length_a   1.000
_cell.length_b   1.000
_cell.length_c   1.000
_cell.angle_alpha   90.00
_cell.angle_beta   90.00
_cell.angle_gamma   90.00
#
_symmetry.space_group_name_H-M   'P 1'
#
loop_
_entity.id
_entity.type
_entity.pdbx_description
1 polymer ?
#
loop_
_entity_poly.entity_id
_entity_poly.type
_entity_poly.pdbx_seq_one_letter_code
_entity_poly.pdbx_strand_id
1 'polypeptide(L)'
;MKALCFALHPLRRSQRLAASVLLALAASIDGAPAPVGTFPFKRDGQLMVVEARIEKAPPALFMLDSGASHTVFDPTFAKELGLETKEALPTTGTGSGAVAKSHTRAVAMTLHDVKLDLPEPWVIDLSNAPMPRTIRGLVGAELFKEFVVRMDPLQSKITVFDPASYHHEGDAASIP
;
A
#
# COMPACT_ATOMS: atom_id res chain seq x y z
N MET A 1 24.12 10.16 83.35
CA MET A 1 22.97 10.02 84.27
C MET A 1 22.02 11.20 84.06
N LYS A 2 20.72 10.90 83.84
CA LYS A 2 19.51 11.76 83.80
C LYS A 2 19.43 12.77 82.63
N ALA A 3 18.58 12.67 81.59
CA ALA A 3 17.13 12.41 81.43
C ALA A 3 16.20 13.57 81.84
N LEU A 4 15.55 14.23 80.85
CA LEU A 4 14.13 14.66 80.79
C LEU A 4 13.91 15.40 79.43
N CYS A 5 13.05 15.04 78.47
CA CYS A 5 11.59 14.82 78.36
C CYS A 5 10.76 16.07 77.95
N PHE A 6 10.01 15.91 76.84
CA PHE A 6 8.78 16.61 76.38
C PHE A 6 8.89 18.12 76.01
N ALA A 7 8.23 18.68 74.99
CA ALA A 7 7.19 18.23 74.07
C ALA A 7 6.92 19.31 72.98
N LEU A 8 6.25 18.86 71.90
CA LEU A 8 5.30 19.57 71.04
C LEU A 8 5.80 20.55 69.94
N HIS A 9 5.61 20.07 68.71
CA HIS A 9 5.43 20.80 67.45
C HIS A 9 4.33 21.89 67.56
N PRO A 10 4.39 22.97 66.74
CA PRO A 10 3.63 22.94 65.48
C PRO A 10 4.32 23.58 64.26
N LEU A 11 4.33 22.82 63.16
CA LEU A 11 3.74 23.13 61.86
C LEU A 11 3.80 24.59 61.32
N ARG A 12 4.55 24.79 60.22
CA ARG A 12 4.06 25.02 58.83
C ARG A 12 5.00 25.90 58.02
N ARG A 13 5.43 25.39 56.85
CA ARG A 13 5.24 25.98 55.50
C ARG A 13 6.12 25.19 54.54
N SER A 14 5.56 24.14 53.95
CA SER A 14 5.15 24.18 52.53
C SER A 14 6.34 24.36 51.57
N GLN A 15 7.00 23.27 51.24
CA GLN A 15 7.64 23.14 49.93
C GLN A 15 6.90 22.05 49.18
N ARG A 16 5.83 22.48 48.50
CA ARG A 16 5.29 21.72 47.37
C ARG A 16 6.36 21.82 46.28
N LEU A 17 7.17 20.78 46.08
CA LEU A 17 7.83 20.65 44.79
C LEU A 17 6.72 20.41 43.77
N ALA A 18 6.47 21.44 42.95
CA ALA A 18 5.62 21.32 41.79
C ALA A 18 6.25 20.30 40.84
N ALA A 19 5.64 19.13 40.73
CA ALA A 19 5.90 18.24 39.61
C ALA A 19 5.26 18.89 38.38
N SER A 20 6.06 19.65 37.63
CA SER A 20 5.66 20.15 36.32
C SER A 20 5.56 18.96 35.37
N VAL A 21 4.38 18.37 35.26
CA VAL A 21 4.03 17.50 34.13
C VAL A 21 3.95 18.41 32.92
N LEU A 22 5.02 18.46 32.12
CA LEU A 22 4.97 19.03 30.78
C LEU A 22 4.19 18.05 29.91
N LEU A 23 2.86 18.19 29.87
CA LEU A 23 2.06 17.56 28.83
C LEU A 23 2.30 18.37 27.55
N ALA A 24 3.29 17.98 26.77
CA ALA A 24 3.47 18.50 25.43
C ALA A 24 2.31 17.98 24.57
N LEU A 25 1.23 18.75 24.52
CA LEU A 25 0.20 18.58 23.49
C LEU A 25 0.87 19.00 22.17
N ALA A 26 1.41 18.03 21.43
CA ALA A 26 1.80 18.27 20.05
C ALA A 26 0.51 18.62 19.30
N ALA A 27 0.27 19.92 19.10
CA ALA A 27 -0.68 20.37 18.10
C ALA A 27 -0.12 19.93 16.75
N SER A 28 -0.78 18.96 16.10
CA SER A 28 -0.50 18.63 14.71
C SER A 28 -0.83 19.86 13.87
N ILE A 29 0.21 20.61 13.51
CA ILE A 29 0.16 21.57 12.41
C ILE A 29 0.66 20.85 11.16
N ASP A 30 -0.22 20.07 10.52
CA ASP A 30 -0.38 20.08 9.06
C ASP A 30 -1.49 19.10 8.63
N GLY A 31 -2.32 19.57 7.71
CA GLY A 31 -3.46 18.87 7.12
C GLY A 31 -3.06 17.84 6.06
N ALA A 32 -2.03 17.06 6.33
CA ALA A 32 -1.60 15.97 5.46
C ALA A 32 -2.72 14.91 5.38
N PRO A 33 -3.14 14.47 4.19
CA PRO A 33 -4.18 13.46 4.06
C PRO A 33 -3.76 12.16 4.77
N ALA A 34 -4.67 11.59 5.55
CA ALA A 34 -4.42 10.31 6.20
C ALA A 34 -4.34 9.21 5.13
N PRO A 35 -3.31 8.34 5.16
CA PRO A 35 -3.20 7.26 4.19
C PRO A 35 -4.29 6.21 4.43
N VAL A 36 -4.87 5.70 3.34
CA VAL A 36 -5.75 4.51 3.36
C VAL A 36 -4.92 3.27 3.71
N GLY A 37 -3.68 3.21 3.22
CA GLY A 37 -2.76 2.13 3.56
C GLY A 37 -1.33 2.41 3.09
N THR A 38 -0.39 1.64 3.64
CA THR A 38 1.01 1.65 3.23
C THR A 38 1.53 0.23 3.16
N PHE A 39 2.24 -0.11 2.09
CA PHE A 39 2.83 -1.43 1.91
C PHE A 39 4.22 -1.35 1.28
N PRO A 40 5.10 -2.32 1.60
CA PRO A 40 6.44 -2.37 1.02
C PRO A 40 6.40 -2.87 -0.43
N PHE A 41 7.43 -2.52 -1.18
CA PHE A 41 7.75 -3.17 -2.44
C PHE A 41 9.22 -3.59 -2.48
N LYS A 42 9.54 -4.57 -3.32
CA LYS A 42 10.92 -4.96 -3.65
C LYS A 42 11.28 -4.40 -5.01
N ARG A 43 12.47 -3.84 -5.14
CA ARG A 43 13.01 -3.42 -6.43
C ARG A 43 13.68 -4.62 -7.10
N ASP A 44 13.26 -4.91 -8.33
CA ASP A 44 13.95 -5.86 -9.23
C ASP A 44 14.29 -5.12 -10.53
N GLY A 45 15.54 -4.66 -10.64
CA GLY A 45 15.93 -3.71 -11.67
C GLY A 45 15.10 -2.42 -11.61
N GLN A 46 14.30 -2.18 -12.65
CA GLN A 46 13.37 -1.04 -12.73
C GLN A 46 11.96 -1.36 -12.22
N LEU A 47 11.68 -2.64 -11.92
CA LEU A 47 10.35 -3.09 -11.51
C LEU A 47 10.12 -2.82 -10.03
N MET A 48 8.93 -2.34 -9.68
CA MET A 48 8.43 -2.32 -8.31
C MET A 48 7.53 -3.54 -8.11
N VAL A 49 8.01 -4.49 -7.31
CA VAL A 49 7.34 -5.78 -7.08
C VAL A 49 6.68 -5.77 -5.71
N VAL A 50 5.39 -6.07 -5.67
CA VAL A 50 4.55 -6.07 -4.46
C VAL A 50 4.00 -7.47 -4.20
N GLU A 51 3.75 -7.77 -2.93
CA GLU A 51 3.00 -8.97 -2.56
C GLU A 51 1.50 -8.64 -2.55
N ALA A 52 0.74 -9.43 -3.29
CA ALA A 52 -0.72 -9.33 -3.35
C ALA A 52 -1.36 -10.68 -3.07
N ARG A 53 -2.53 -10.66 -2.43
CA ARG A 53 -3.37 -11.83 -2.21
C ARG A 53 -4.62 -11.73 -3.09
N ILE A 54 -4.93 -12.79 -3.82
CA ILE A 54 -6.23 -12.92 -4.49
C ILE A 54 -7.14 -13.76 -3.61
N GLU A 55 -8.20 -13.15 -3.09
CA GLU A 55 -9.16 -13.78 -2.20
C GLU A 55 -8.48 -14.53 -1.03
N LYS A 56 -8.65 -15.86 -0.95
CA LYS A 56 -8.09 -16.71 0.12
C LYS A 56 -6.78 -17.40 -0.27
N ALA A 57 -6.26 -17.17 -1.48
CA ALA A 57 -5.03 -17.80 -1.95
C ALA A 57 -3.82 -17.34 -1.13
N PRO A 58 -2.69 -18.07 -1.16
CA PRO A 58 -1.41 -17.55 -0.65
C PRO A 58 -1.00 -16.23 -1.35
N PRO A 59 -0.18 -15.36 -0.71
CA PRO A 59 0.37 -14.20 -1.39
C PRO A 59 1.22 -14.59 -2.60
N ALA A 60 1.16 -13.78 -3.65
CA ALA A 60 1.99 -13.91 -4.84
C ALA A 60 2.62 -12.55 -5.21
N LEU A 61 3.68 -12.60 -6.00
CA LEU A 61 4.38 -11.40 -6.45
C LEU A 61 3.72 -10.81 -7.69
N PHE A 62 3.52 -9.50 -7.67
CA PHE A 62 2.99 -8.73 -8.78
C PHE A 62 3.89 -7.54 -9.08
N MET A 63 4.01 -7.18 -10.36
CA MET A 63 4.63 -5.91 -10.75
C MET A 63 3.58 -4.79 -10.69
N LEU A 64 3.93 -3.64 -10.14
CA LEU A 64 3.09 -2.45 -10.24
C LEU A 64 3.24 -1.82 -11.64
N ASP A 65 2.15 -1.64 -12.37
CA ASP A 65 2.17 -1.16 -13.76
C ASP A 65 1.05 -0.15 -14.05
N SER A 66 1.39 1.15 -14.04
CA SER A 66 0.45 2.22 -14.38
C SER A 66 0.06 2.25 -15.87
N GLY A 67 0.79 1.53 -16.73
CA GLY A 67 0.48 1.38 -18.16
C GLY A 67 -0.50 0.25 -18.44
N ALA A 68 -0.75 -0.64 -17.48
CA ALA A 68 -1.72 -1.71 -17.63
C ALA A 68 -3.15 -1.19 -17.43
N SER A 69 -3.99 -1.31 -18.46
CA SER A 69 -5.39 -0.85 -18.44
C SER A 69 -6.29 -1.64 -17.47
N HIS A 70 -5.85 -2.84 -17.07
CA HIS A 70 -6.46 -3.72 -16.10
C HIS A 70 -5.37 -4.43 -15.31
N THR A 71 -5.69 -4.93 -14.13
CA THR A 71 -4.87 -5.91 -13.43
C THR A 71 -4.81 -7.20 -14.26
N VAL A 72 -3.60 -7.72 -14.44
CA VAL A 72 -3.32 -8.87 -15.31
C VAL A 72 -2.82 -10.04 -14.48
N PHE A 73 -3.35 -11.23 -14.73
CA PHE A 73 -2.82 -12.49 -14.22
C PHE A 73 -2.13 -13.26 -15.33
N ASP A 74 -1.00 -13.90 -15.00
CA ASP A 74 -0.42 -14.92 -15.88
C ASP A 74 -1.37 -16.14 -15.97
N PRO A 75 -1.48 -16.82 -17.13
CA PRO A 75 -2.41 -17.94 -17.29
C PRO A 75 -2.13 -19.10 -16.33
N THR A 76 -0.86 -19.32 -15.97
CA THR A 76 -0.51 -20.35 -14.98
C THR A 76 -1.06 -20.02 -13.61
N PHE A 77 -1.04 -18.73 -13.23
CA PHE A 77 -1.54 -18.26 -11.95
C PHE A 77 -3.06 -18.30 -11.90
N ALA A 78 -3.74 -17.83 -12.95
CA ALA A 78 -5.20 -17.94 -13.05
C ALA A 78 -5.67 -19.40 -12.91
N LYS A 79 -4.95 -20.33 -13.53
CA LYS A 79 -5.21 -21.78 -13.40
C LYS A 79 -4.97 -22.30 -11.98
N GLU A 80 -3.89 -21.89 -11.31
CA GLU A 80 -3.63 -22.25 -9.90
C GLU A 80 -4.73 -21.77 -8.95
N LEU A 81 -5.32 -20.61 -9.24
CA LEU A 81 -6.45 -20.07 -8.49
C LEU A 81 -7.79 -20.76 -8.83
N GLY A 82 -7.82 -21.65 -9.82
CA GLY A 82 -9.05 -22.28 -10.30
C GLY A 82 -10.01 -21.30 -10.98
N LEU A 83 -9.50 -20.21 -11.54
CA LEU A 83 -10.31 -19.22 -12.24
C LEU A 83 -10.58 -19.67 -13.67
N GLU A 84 -11.86 -19.72 -14.03
CA GLU A 84 -12.29 -19.89 -15.42
C GLU A 84 -11.99 -18.61 -16.20
N THR A 85 -11.47 -18.77 -17.41
CA THR A 85 -11.24 -17.68 -18.35
C THR A 85 -12.31 -17.67 -19.44
N LYS A 86 -12.80 -16.48 -19.76
CA LYS A 86 -13.76 -16.25 -20.83
C LYS A 86 -13.12 -15.42 -21.92
N GLU A 87 -13.48 -15.76 -23.16
CA GLU A 87 -13.13 -15.07 -24.41
C GLU A 87 -11.62 -15.02 -24.72
N ALA A 88 -11.28 -14.96 -26.00
CA ALA A 88 -9.92 -14.69 -26.47
C ALA A 88 -10.00 -13.57 -27.50
N LEU A 89 -9.94 -12.32 -27.05
CA LEU A 89 -9.91 -11.15 -27.91
C LEU A 89 -8.45 -10.65 -28.04
N PRO A 90 -8.02 -10.17 -29.22
CA PRO A 90 -6.71 -9.56 -29.34
C PRO A 90 -6.65 -8.26 -28.52
N THR A 91 -5.51 -8.00 -27.89
CA THR A 91 -5.16 -6.72 -27.26
C THR A 91 -3.75 -6.31 -27.64
N THR A 92 -3.43 -5.03 -27.52
CA THR A 92 -2.07 -4.50 -27.71
C THR A 92 -1.57 -3.86 -26.41
N GLY A 93 -0.26 -3.85 -26.23
CA GLY A 93 0.44 -3.17 -25.14
C GLY A 93 1.69 -2.49 -25.66
N THR A 94 2.61 -2.11 -24.77
CA THR A 94 3.89 -1.47 -25.13
C THR A 94 4.93 -2.47 -25.69
N GLY A 95 4.64 -3.77 -25.61
CA GLY A 95 5.43 -4.84 -26.23
C GLY A 95 5.18 -5.01 -27.73
N SER A 96 5.90 -5.94 -28.36
CA SER A 96 5.77 -6.20 -29.80
C SER A 96 4.54 -7.05 -30.12
N GLY A 97 3.57 -6.48 -30.83
CA GLY A 97 2.47 -7.21 -31.46
C GLY A 97 1.20 -7.34 -30.61
N ALA A 98 0.16 -7.90 -31.22
CA ALA A 98 -1.08 -8.23 -30.52
C ALA A 98 -0.88 -9.51 -29.70
N VAL A 99 -1.38 -9.52 -28.47
CA VAL A 99 -1.43 -10.70 -27.61
C VAL A 99 -2.89 -11.11 -27.40
N ALA A 100 -3.12 -12.41 -27.23
CA ALA A 100 -4.44 -12.89 -26.87
C ALA A 100 -4.75 -12.51 -25.42
N LYS A 101 -5.91 -11.93 -25.21
CA LYS A 101 -6.44 -11.59 -23.90
C LYS A 101 -7.70 -12.40 -23.64
N SER A 102 -7.74 -13.02 -22.47
CA SER A 102 -8.96 -13.50 -21.84
C SER A 102 -9.23 -12.72 -20.55
N HIS A 103 -10.37 -12.93 -19.92
CA HIS A 103 -10.69 -12.33 -18.62
C HIS A 103 -11.30 -13.35 -17.68
N THR A 104 -11.22 -13.08 -16.38
CA THR A 104 -11.86 -13.88 -15.33
C THR A 104 -13.11 -13.20 -14.81
N ARG A 105 -13.86 -13.88 -13.94
CA ARG A 105 -14.88 -13.22 -13.12
C ARG A 105 -14.26 -12.13 -12.23
N ALA A 106 -15.11 -11.28 -11.65
CA ALA A 106 -14.68 -10.35 -10.60
C ALA A 106 -14.02 -11.10 -9.42
N VAL A 107 -12.93 -10.57 -8.90
CA VAL A 107 -12.19 -11.07 -7.72
C VAL A 107 -11.81 -9.90 -6.81
N ALA A 108 -11.50 -10.18 -5.55
CA ALA A 108 -10.88 -9.21 -4.65
C ALA A 108 -9.36 -9.45 -4.56
N MET A 109 -8.57 -8.40 -4.76
CA MET A 109 -7.15 -8.36 -4.46
C MET A 109 -6.91 -7.64 -3.14
N THR A 110 -5.88 -8.06 -2.40
CA THR A 110 -5.44 -7.37 -1.19
C THR A 110 -3.92 -7.14 -1.24
N LEU A 111 -3.52 -5.87 -1.12
CA LEU A 111 -2.14 -5.40 -1.01
C LEU A 111 -1.90 -4.98 0.45
N HIS A 112 -1.39 -5.92 1.26
CA HIS A 112 -1.37 -5.79 2.73
C HIS A 112 -2.76 -5.47 3.31
N ASP A 113 -3.01 -4.22 3.68
CA ASP A 113 -4.27 -3.77 4.29
C ASP A 113 -5.18 -3.05 3.28
N VAL A 114 -4.69 -2.83 2.05
CA VAL A 114 -5.44 -2.16 0.98
C VAL A 114 -6.20 -3.21 0.19
N LYS A 115 -7.52 -3.09 0.15
CA LYS A 115 -8.38 -3.94 -0.67
C LYS A 115 -8.64 -3.26 -2.01
N LEU A 116 -8.66 -4.06 -3.07
CA LEU A 116 -8.94 -3.62 -4.42
C LEU A 116 -9.92 -4.59 -5.07
N ASP A 117 -11.08 -4.09 -5.46
CA ASP A 117 -12.05 -4.87 -6.24
C ASP A 117 -11.62 -4.88 -7.70
N LEU A 118 -11.49 -6.07 -8.26
CA LEU A 118 -11.10 -6.29 -9.66
C LEU A 118 -12.32 -6.83 -10.40
N PRO A 119 -13.13 -5.99 -11.06
CA PRO A 119 -14.37 -6.44 -11.69
C PRO A 119 -14.12 -7.35 -12.90
N GLU A 120 -13.01 -7.15 -13.61
CA GLU A 120 -12.64 -7.92 -14.80
C GLU A 120 -11.11 -8.00 -14.94
N PRO A 121 -10.43 -8.84 -14.15
CA PRO A 121 -9.00 -9.08 -14.31
C PRO A 121 -8.72 -9.75 -15.65
N TRP A 122 -7.69 -9.26 -16.34
CA TRP A 122 -7.25 -9.83 -17.60
C TRP A 122 -6.31 -11.01 -17.37
N VAL A 123 -6.30 -11.94 -18.31
CA VAL A 123 -5.35 -13.04 -18.38
C VAL A 123 -4.65 -12.99 -19.72
N ILE A 124 -3.35 -12.72 -19.66
CA ILE A 124 -2.46 -12.52 -20.81
C ILE A 124 -1.20 -13.32 -20.53
N ASP A 125 -0.68 -14.04 -21.54
CA ASP A 125 0.59 -14.75 -21.41
C ASP A 125 1.75 -13.76 -21.22
N LEU A 126 2.38 -13.81 -20.05
CA LEU A 126 3.47 -12.92 -19.68
C LEU A 126 4.84 -13.58 -19.90
N SER A 127 4.92 -14.76 -20.53
CA SER A 127 6.18 -15.51 -20.67
C SER A 127 7.29 -14.78 -21.43
N ASN A 128 6.91 -13.82 -22.28
CA ASN A 128 7.80 -13.00 -23.10
C ASN A 128 7.97 -11.58 -22.56
N ALA A 129 7.31 -11.23 -21.45
CA ALA A 129 7.52 -9.96 -20.80
C ALA A 129 8.92 -9.93 -20.14
N PRO A 130 9.62 -8.77 -20.14
CA PRO A 130 10.96 -8.65 -19.58
C PRO A 130 10.91 -8.57 -18.04
N MET A 131 10.40 -9.62 -17.40
CA MET A 131 10.30 -9.73 -15.94
C MET A 131 10.50 -11.17 -15.44
N PRO A 132 10.88 -11.36 -14.17
CA PRO A 132 11.06 -12.68 -13.60
C PRO A 132 9.77 -13.52 -13.64
N ARG A 133 9.88 -14.82 -13.95
CA ARG A 133 8.75 -15.76 -13.96
C ARG A 133 8.09 -15.97 -12.59
N THR A 134 8.72 -15.53 -11.51
CA THR A 134 8.14 -15.53 -10.16
C THR A 134 7.06 -14.46 -9.98
N ILE A 135 7.05 -13.44 -10.84
CA ILE A 135 5.97 -12.44 -10.89
C ILE A 135 4.77 -13.08 -11.60
N ARG A 136 3.64 -13.12 -10.91
CA ARG A 136 2.43 -13.84 -11.32
C ARG A 136 1.41 -12.93 -12.03
N GLY A 137 1.71 -11.64 -12.16
CA GLY A 137 0.82 -10.68 -12.77
C GLY A 137 1.26 -9.23 -12.61
N LEU A 138 0.39 -8.34 -13.07
CA LEU A 138 0.54 -6.88 -13.03
C LEU A 138 -0.59 -6.28 -12.19
N VAL A 139 -0.31 -5.36 -11.28
CA VAL A 139 -1.31 -4.49 -10.64
C VAL A 139 -1.51 -3.27 -11.54
N GLY A 140 -2.71 -3.16 -12.12
CA GLY A 140 -3.00 -2.20 -13.18
C GLY A 140 -3.92 -1.06 -12.73
N ALA A 141 -4.67 -0.54 -13.70
CA ALA A 141 -5.44 0.69 -13.59
C ALA A 141 -6.43 0.75 -12.42
N GLU A 142 -6.93 -0.37 -11.90
CA GLU A 142 -7.86 -0.35 -10.76
C GLU A 142 -7.23 0.36 -9.56
N LEU A 143 -5.94 0.11 -9.26
CA LEU A 143 -5.25 0.78 -8.16
C LEU A 143 -5.15 2.30 -8.40
N PHE A 144 -4.75 2.70 -9.61
CA PHE A 144 -4.46 4.10 -9.95
C PHE A 144 -5.72 4.93 -10.20
N LYS A 145 -6.85 4.28 -10.49
CA LYS A 145 -8.17 4.92 -10.59
C LYS A 145 -8.82 5.09 -9.22
N GLU A 146 -8.63 4.13 -8.32
CA GLU A 146 -9.24 4.14 -7.00
C GLU A 146 -8.48 5.05 -6.02
N PHE A 147 -7.15 5.11 -6.13
CA PHE A 147 -6.31 5.79 -5.14
C PHE A 147 -5.34 6.80 -5.76
N VAL A 148 -4.99 7.82 -4.96
CA VAL A 148 -3.74 8.54 -5.17
C VAL A 148 -2.61 7.67 -4.66
N VAL A 149 -1.70 7.27 -5.55
CA VAL A 149 -0.59 6.37 -5.25
C VAL A 149 0.71 7.15 -5.13
N ARG A 150 1.28 7.21 -3.92
CA ARG A 150 2.61 7.76 -3.66
C ARG A 150 3.62 6.64 -3.59
N MET A 151 4.65 6.73 -4.43
CA MET A 151 5.79 5.82 -4.44
C MET A 151 6.98 6.52 -3.77
N ASP A 152 7.57 5.88 -2.75
CA ASP A 152 8.84 6.30 -2.12
C ASP A 152 9.93 5.27 -2.44
N PRO A 153 10.74 5.52 -3.49
CA PRO A 153 11.82 4.63 -3.90
C PRO A 153 12.93 4.46 -2.87
N LEU A 154 13.16 5.46 -2.03
CA LEU A 154 14.25 5.45 -1.05
C LEU A 154 13.87 4.60 0.15
N GLN A 155 12.60 4.65 0.55
CA GLN A 155 12.06 3.84 1.64
C GLN A 155 11.49 2.49 1.19
N SER A 156 11.43 2.22 -0.12
CA SER A 156 10.79 1.03 -0.70
C SER A 156 9.33 0.84 -0.26
N LYS A 157 8.58 1.94 -0.26
CA LYS A 157 7.17 1.98 0.19
C LYS A 157 6.26 2.55 -0.87
N ILE A 158 5.05 2.01 -0.89
CA ILE A 158 3.89 2.60 -1.57
C ILE A 158 2.91 3.04 -0.49
N THR A 159 2.40 4.26 -0.60
CA THR A 159 1.32 4.79 0.22
C THR A 159 0.15 5.11 -0.68
N VAL A 160 -1.06 4.72 -0.30
CA VAL A 160 -2.28 5.06 -1.03
C VAL A 160 -3.17 5.95 -0.20
N PHE A 161 -3.83 6.89 -0.86
CA PHE A 161 -4.74 7.86 -0.24
C PHE A 161 -6.08 7.87 -0.97
N ASP A 162 -7.14 8.19 -0.23
CA ASP A 162 -8.45 8.45 -0.81
C ASP A 162 -8.38 9.76 -1.61
N PRO A 163 -8.64 9.74 -2.94
CA PRO A 163 -8.60 10.93 -3.78
C PRO A 163 -9.50 12.07 -3.30
N ALA A 164 -10.62 11.78 -2.62
CA ALA A 164 -11.55 12.78 -2.11
C ALA A 164 -10.95 13.58 -0.94
N SER A 165 -10.00 12.99 -0.21
CA SER A 165 -9.33 13.62 0.93
C SER A 165 -7.92 14.13 0.59
N TYR A 166 -7.38 13.74 -0.55
CA TYR A 166 -6.00 14.04 -0.90
C TYR A 166 -5.82 15.48 -1.37
N HIS A 167 -4.91 16.19 -0.71
CA HIS A 167 -4.43 17.49 -1.15
C HIS A 167 -2.93 17.39 -1.40
N HIS A 168 -2.49 17.88 -2.56
CA HIS A 168 -1.07 17.90 -2.88
C HIS A 168 -0.35 18.92 -1.98
N GLU A 169 0.75 18.51 -1.36
CA GLU A 169 1.60 19.40 -0.57
C GLU A 169 2.74 19.99 -1.43
N GLY A 170 2.91 21.31 -1.40
CA GLY A 170 4.02 22.01 -2.06
C GLY A 170 3.88 22.17 -3.57
N ASP A 171 4.97 22.61 -4.20
CA ASP A 171 5.07 22.89 -5.64
C ASP A 171 5.16 21.59 -6.46
N ALA A 172 4.03 20.90 -6.64
CA ALA A 172 3.94 19.82 -7.62
C ALA A 172 4.17 20.38 -9.02
N ALA A 173 5.12 19.80 -9.76
CA ALA A 173 5.12 19.90 -11.21
C ALA A 173 4.42 18.66 -11.79
N SER A 174 3.40 18.88 -12.63
CA SER A 174 2.93 17.82 -13.51
C SER A 174 4.02 17.52 -14.52
N ILE A 175 4.48 16.28 -14.58
CA ILE A 175 5.44 15.83 -15.59
C ILE A 175 4.63 15.16 -16.72
N PRO A 176 4.80 15.58 -17.98
CA PRO A 176 4.13 15.00 -19.14
C PRO A 176 4.63 13.59 -19.47
#